data_AF-A0A7J6N4X3-F1
#
_entry.id   AF-A0A7J6N4X3-F1
#
_cell.length_a   1.000
_cell.length_b   1.000
_cell.length_c   1.000
_cell.angle_alpha   90.00
_cell.angle_beta   90.00
_cell.angle_gamma   90.00
#
_symmetry.space_group_name_H-M   'P 1'
#
loop_
_entity.id
_entity.type
_entity.pdbx_description
1 polymer ?
#
loop_
_entity_poly.entity_id
_entity_poly.type
_entity_poly.pdbx_seq_one_letter_code
_entity_poly.pdbx_strand_id
1 'polypeptide(L)'
;MSSPQSFSQRVQAAQVDIAELRDRARVDNDLWFTMCEALAGEEGHLVTVADLGFMHPGDVSAFFDSLENALDRSRAGILYELCREACGLPNVLVTTAADPAPDSGPMRDASSSSSVEPPRKKAKMSLFIDAVDESSFAVVPPQTYDSLVSAFRKRYGDVEDVELPTLEQLSGVQARVLEGSCPYCDFSVFTVAPRERLRRLKAQGWSFNQEGEAQRVGSLRIPTFAEWLSSFELFSNALLMLEVATSADLKKYKQLVSGLQDTYKDFWLQIYSADDFMRSVRLPRYKTSDEVSWGACFVAACVDLAYWADRVDRVIFKLRAAGATSSPAPSSTQASGVPASTSTPSTSLSSGKKRQICFAYQSGRHGDGDCPAGRRHVCMKCRAAHPLPRGNRDCPRPRASQGGATSDPPDTSKSTARSSKAAGAN
;
A
#
# COMPACT_ATOMS: atom_id res chain seq x y z
N MET A 1 -6.47 1.00 -16.27
CA MET A 1 -6.35 -0.24 -15.47
C MET A 1 -5.81 -1.33 -16.38
N SER A 2 -4.57 -1.76 -16.20
CA SER A 2 -3.95 -2.81 -17.03
C SER A 2 -4.51 -4.18 -16.66
N SER A 3 -4.84 -5.00 -17.65
CA SER A 3 -5.37 -6.36 -17.46
C SER A 3 -4.41 -7.22 -16.60
N PRO A 4 -4.93 -8.12 -15.74
CA PRO A 4 -4.10 -9.01 -14.94
C PRO A 4 -3.26 -9.92 -15.84
N GLN A 5 -1.94 -9.88 -15.68
CA GLN A 5 -1.00 -10.69 -16.46
C GLN A 5 -1.33 -12.18 -16.29
N SER A 6 -1.35 -12.90 -17.41
CA SER A 6 -1.55 -14.34 -17.44
C SER A 6 -0.41 -15.07 -16.73
N PHE A 7 -0.68 -16.28 -16.22
CA PHE A 7 0.34 -17.10 -15.55
C PHE A 7 1.58 -17.35 -16.43
N SER A 8 1.39 -17.54 -17.74
CA SER A 8 2.49 -17.72 -18.70
C SER A 8 3.37 -16.47 -18.82
N GLN A 9 2.77 -15.28 -18.78
CA GLN A 9 3.50 -14.01 -18.84
C GLN A 9 4.34 -13.76 -17.59
N ARG A 10 3.82 -14.11 -16.40
CA ARG A 10 4.57 -14.01 -15.13
C ARG A 10 5.77 -14.96 -15.09
N VAL A 11 5.62 -16.17 -15.66
CA VAL A 11 6.70 -17.17 -15.71
C VAL A 11 7.80 -16.75 -16.69
N GLN A 12 7.45 -16.09 -17.81
CA GLN A 12 8.43 -15.51 -18.73
C GLN A 12 9.15 -14.30 -18.11
N ALA A 13 8.42 -13.41 -17.42
CA ALA A 13 9.00 -12.26 -16.71
C ALA A 13 9.96 -12.67 -15.59
N ALA A 14 9.73 -13.81 -14.92
CA ALA A 14 10.61 -14.35 -13.90
C ALA A 14 11.95 -14.89 -14.44
N GLN A 15 12.10 -15.07 -15.76
CA GLN A 15 13.34 -15.48 -16.42
C GLN A 15 14.16 -14.30 -16.96
N VAL A 16 13.69 -13.07 -16.75
CA VAL A 16 14.39 -11.85 -17.16
C VAL A 16 15.66 -11.67 -16.32
N ASP A 17 16.70 -11.13 -16.94
CA ASP A 17 17.93 -10.75 -16.28
C ASP A 17 17.65 -9.66 -15.23
N ILE A 18 18.19 -9.83 -14.04
CA ILE A 18 17.99 -8.89 -12.93
C ILE A 18 18.69 -7.54 -13.16
N ALA A 19 19.64 -7.45 -14.11
CA ALA A 19 20.43 -6.25 -14.39
C ALA A 19 19.55 -5.00 -14.68
N GLU A 20 18.49 -5.14 -15.48
CA GLU A 20 17.59 -4.02 -15.79
C GLU A 20 16.86 -3.52 -14.54
N LEU A 21 16.44 -4.42 -13.65
CA LEU A 21 15.79 -4.06 -12.39
C LEU A 21 16.79 -3.46 -11.40
N ARG A 22 18.04 -3.92 -11.42
CA ARG A 22 19.15 -3.38 -10.62
C ARG A 22 19.39 -1.92 -10.94
N ASP A 23 19.49 -1.59 -12.22
CA ASP A 23 19.69 -0.23 -12.70
C ASP A 23 18.49 0.67 -12.34
N ARG A 24 17.27 0.13 -12.47
CA ARG A 24 16.03 0.83 -12.06
C ARG A 24 15.94 1.08 -10.56
N ALA A 25 16.42 0.15 -9.74
CA ALA A 25 16.51 0.29 -8.29
C ALA A 25 17.69 1.15 -7.82
N ARG A 26 18.56 1.57 -8.75
CA ARG A 26 19.83 2.29 -8.48
C ARG A 26 20.72 1.56 -7.47
N VAL A 27 20.77 0.23 -7.55
CA VAL A 27 21.72 -0.59 -6.79
C VAL A 27 23.07 -0.51 -7.50
N ASP A 28 24.07 0.10 -6.85
CA ASP A 28 25.42 0.17 -7.37
C ASP A 28 26.15 -1.19 -7.25
N ASN A 29 27.35 -1.28 -7.85
CA ASN A 29 28.09 -2.54 -7.88
C ASN A 29 28.47 -3.04 -6.49
N ASP A 30 28.84 -2.14 -5.58
CA ASP A 30 29.31 -2.51 -4.23
C ASP A 30 28.16 -3.09 -3.41
N LEU A 31 26.99 -2.44 -3.44
CA LEU A 31 25.77 -2.97 -2.83
C LEU A 31 25.34 -4.28 -3.51
N TRP A 32 25.45 -4.37 -4.84
CA TRP A 32 25.09 -5.58 -5.58
C TRP A 32 25.94 -6.79 -5.20
N PHE A 33 27.26 -6.62 -5.07
CA PHE A 33 28.15 -7.70 -4.65
C PHE A 33 27.85 -8.13 -3.21
N THR A 34 27.62 -7.17 -2.32
CA THR A 34 27.20 -7.42 -0.94
C THR A 34 25.88 -8.22 -0.89
N MET A 35 24.92 -7.89 -1.76
CA MET A 35 23.66 -8.64 -1.89
C MET A 35 23.90 -10.07 -2.39
N CYS A 36 24.72 -10.25 -3.44
CA CYS A 36 25.00 -11.58 -3.98
C CYS A 36 25.69 -12.47 -2.95
N GLU A 37 26.69 -11.94 -2.24
CA GLU A 37 27.44 -12.67 -1.23
C GLU A 37 26.54 -13.10 -0.05
N ALA A 38 25.74 -12.16 0.47
CA ALA A 38 24.90 -12.43 1.63
C ALA A 38 23.67 -13.30 1.34
N LEU A 39 23.08 -13.18 0.14
CA LEU A 39 21.79 -13.80 -0.19
C LEU A 39 21.93 -15.08 -1.04
N ALA A 40 22.99 -15.20 -1.85
CA ALA A 40 23.18 -16.35 -2.74
C ALA A 40 24.30 -17.31 -2.26
N GLY A 41 25.17 -16.88 -1.33
CA GLY A 41 26.27 -17.68 -0.76
C GLY A 41 27.46 -17.86 -1.72
N GLU A 42 28.47 -18.64 -1.29
CA GLU A 42 29.78 -18.77 -1.96
C GLU A 42 29.74 -19.32 -3.40
N GLU A 43 28.68 -20.03 -3.80
CA GLU A 43 28.51 -20.60 -5.16
C GLU A 43 27.31 -20.03 -5.92
N GLY A 44 26.58 -19.07 -5.35
CA GLY A 44 25.34 -18.55 -5.90
C GLY A 44 25.49 -17.20 -6.58
N HIS A 45 24.85 -17.02 -7.74
CA HIS A 45 24.70 -15.73 -8.39
C HIS A 45 23.23 -15.39 -8.53
N LEU A 46 22.84 -14.16 -8.15
CA LEU A 46 21.54 -13.60 -8.47
C LEU A 46 21.58 -13.18 -9.95
N VAL A 47 21.12 -14.04 -10.86
CA VAL A 47 21.19 -13.78 -12.31
C VAL A 47 19.83 -13.35 -12.85
N THR A 48 18.77 -13.93 -12.31
CA THR A 48 17.41 -13.71 -12.77
C THR A 48 16.56 -13.05 -11.70
N VAL A 49 15.52 -12.38 -12.15
CA VAL A 49 14.44 -11.82 -11.32
C VAL A 49 13.87 -12.87 -10.36
N ALA A 50 13.77 -14.14 -10.77
CA ALA A 50 13.31 -15.23 -9.92
C ALA A 50 14.25 -15.52 -8.73
N ASP A 51 15.56 -15.41 -8.93
CA ASP A 51 16.55 -15.78 -7.91
C ASP A 51 16.38 -14.94 -6.66
N LEU A 52 16.10 -13.64 -6.83
CA LEU A 52 15.81 -12.73 -5.73
C LEU A 52 14.30 -12.69 -5.37
N GLY A 53 13.40 -12.70 -6.36
CA GLY A 53 11.96 -12.55 -6.13
C GLY A 53 11.31 -13.70 -5.34
N PHE A 54 11.84 -14.92 -5.42
CA PHE A 54 11.33 -16.07 -4.67
C PHE A 54 12.02 -16.31 -3.33
N MET A 55 13.00 -15.49 -2.95
CA MET A 55 13.63 -15.58 -1.63
C MET A 55 12.61 -15.34 -0.51
N HIS A 56 12.88 -15.93 0.66
CA HIS A 56 11.99 -15.77 1.79
C HIS A 56 12.11 -14.34 2.35
N PRO A 57 10.99 -13.64 2.63
CA PRO A 57 11.03 -12.27 3.14
C PRO A 57 11.84 -12.12 4.44
N GLY A 58 11.88 -13.15 5.29
CA GLY A 58 12.67 -13.12 6.52
C GLY A 58 14.18 -13.06 6.28
N ASP A 59 14.69 -13.80 5.29
CA ASP A 59 16.12 -13.85 4.98
C ASP A 59 16.57 -12.52 4.36
N VAL A 60 15.73 -11.96 3.49
CA VAL A 60 15.94 -10.66 2.87
C VAL A 60 15.82 -9.51 3.88
N SER A 61 14.88 -9.60 4.83
CA SER A 61 14.75 -8.63 5.93
C SER A 61 15.97 -8.64 6.84
N ALA A 62 16.47 -9.82 7.20
CA ALA A 62 17.68 -9.95 8.01
C ALA A 62 18.91 -9.34 7.32
N PHE A 63 19.01 -9.51 5.99
CA PHE A 63 20.03 -8.82 5.20
C PHE A 63 19.84 -7.29 5.22
N PHE A 64 18.62 -6.78 5.04
CA PHE A 64 18.38 -5.33 5.12
C PHE A 64 18.75 -4.76 6.48
N ASP A 65 18.46 -5.45 7.57
CA ASP A 65 18.84 -5.00 8.91
C ASP A 65 20.35 -4.98 9.13
N SER A 66 21.12 -5.76 8.35
CA SER A 66 22.59 -5.77 8.40
C SER A 66 23.25 -4.59 7.65
N LEU A 67 22.50 -3.88 6.79
CA LEU A 67 23.03 -2.75 6.04
C LEU A 67 22.98 -1.45 6.88
N GLU A 68 24.16 -0.86 7.13
CA GLU A 68 24.28 0.37 7.92
C GLU A 68 23.63 1.58 7.21
N ASN A 69 23.78 1.69 5.90
CA ASN A 69 23.26 2.80 5.11
C ASN A 69 21.76 2.65 4.81
N ALA A 70 20.97 3.64 5.22
CA ALA A 70 19.53 3.69 4.97
C ALA A 70 19.16 3.78 3.48
N LEU A 71 20.01 4.42 2.67
CA LEU A 71 19.84 4.49 1.22
C LEU A 71 19.99 3.11 0.58
N ASP A 72 20.98 2.34 1.01
CA ASP A 72 21.28 1.02 0.46
C ASP A 72 20.22 -0.01 0.86
N ARG A 73 19.73 0.07 2.10
CA ARG A 73 18.52 -0.66 2.53
C ARG A 73 17.33 -0.38 1.63
N SER A 74 17.12 0.89 1.29
CA SER A 74 16.01 1.30 0.42
C SER A 74 16.18 0.77 -1.01
N ARG A 75 17.38 0.86 -1.58
CA ARG A 75 17.70 0.36 -2.93
C ARG A 75 17.56 -1.16 -3.03
N ALA A 76 18.09 -1.89 -2.06
CA ALA A 76 17.98 -3.35 -2.00
C ALA A 76 16.53 -3.82 -1.79
N GLY A 77 15.76 -3.09 -0.96
CA GLY A 77 14.32 -3.30 -0.78
C GLY A 77 13.52 -3.11 -2.06
N ILE A 78 13.78 -2.02 -2.80
CA ILE A 78 13.14 -1.74 -4.09
C ILE A 78 13.47 -2.84 -5.10
N LEU A 79 14.74 -3.26 -5.18
CA LEU A 79 15.14 -4.33 -6.10
C LEU A 79 14.41 -5.64 -5.81
N TYR A 80 14.31 -6.04 -4.54
CA TYR A 80 13.58 -7.23 -4.14
C TYR A 80 12.09 -7.14 -4.48
N GLU A 81 11.43 -6.00 -4.23
CA GLU A 81 10.01 -5.80 -4.58
C GLU A 81 9.77 -5.81 -6.09
N LEU A 82 10.63 -5.16 -6.89
CA LEU A 82 10.57 -5.21 -8.35
C LEU A 82 10.71 -6.65 -8.86
N CYS A 83 11.57 -7.44 -8.22
CA CYS A 83 11.73 -8.85 -8.56
C CYS A 83 10.48 -9.68 -8.22
N ARG A 84 9.84 -9.41 -7.08
CA ARG A 84 8.58 -10.06 -6.69
C ARG A 84 7.43 -9.68 -7.61
N GLU A 85 7.31 -8.40 -7.97
CA GLU A 85 6.30 -7.89 -8.88
C GLU A 85 6.42 -8.52 -10.27
N ALA A 86 7.64 -8.61 -10.81
CA ALA A 86 7.92 -9.28 -12.07
C ALA A 86 7.63 -10.80 -12.01
N CYS A 87 7.77 -11.44 -10.84
CA CYS A 87 7.32 -12.81 -10.60
C CYS A 87 5.80 -12.93 -10.36
N GLY A 88 5.07 -11.82 -10.30
CA GLY A 88 3.65 -11.75 -10.01
C GLY A 88 3.29 -12.20 -8.60
N LEU A 89 4.23 -12.04 -7.65
CA LEU A 89 4.07 -12.29 -6.23
C LEU A 89 3.57 -11.03 -5.52
N PRO A 90 2.79 -11.17 -4.44
CA PRO A 90 2.40 -10.01 -3.63
C PRO A 90 3.62 -9.40 -2.95
N ASN A 91 3.59 -8.07 -2.76
CA ASN A 91 4.56 -7.35 -1.95
C ASN A 91 4.30 -7.68 -0.47
N VAL A 92 5.27 -8.32 0.18
CA VAL A 92 5.13 -8.87 1.54
C VAL A 92 5.81 -8.00 2.60
N LEU A 93 6.53 -6.93 2.22
CA LEU A 93 7.20 -6.04 3.18
C LEU A 93 6.27 -5.00 3.82
N VAL A 94 4.96 -5.25 3.80
CA VAL A 94 4.01 -4.59 4.71
C VAL A 94 4.07 -5.35 6.04
N THR A 95 4.62 -4.74 7.08
CA THR A 95 4.48 -5.22 8.46
C THR A 95 3.03 -5.10 8.90
N THR A 96 2.23 -6.14 8.65
CA THR A 96 0.99 -6.41 9.39
C THR A 96 1.24 -7.58 10.32
N ALA A 97 1.43 -7.31 11.61
CA ALA A 97 0.99 -8.24 12.64
C ALA A 97 -0.55 -8.22 12.60
N ALA A 98 -1.15 -9.37 12.28
CA ALA A 98 -2.58 -9.59 12.33
C ALA A 98 -2.91 -10.26 13.66
N ASP A 99 -3.73 -9.62 14.48
CA ASP A 99 -4.41 -10.27 15.60
C ASP A 99 -5.81 -10.74 15.18
N PRO A 100 -6.32 -11.84 15.77
CA PRO A 100 -7.51 -12.53 15.32
C PRO A 100 -8.80 -11.87 15.82
N ALA A 101 -9.87 -12.05 15.03
CA ALA A 101 -11.22 -11.54 15.29
C ALA A 101 -11.80 -12.01 16.65
N PRO A 102 -12.58 -11.17 17.37
CA PRO A 102 -13.36 -11.64 18.49
C PRO A 102 -14.77 -12.08 18.09
N ASP A 103 -15.17 -13.10 18.82
CA ASP A 103 -16.36 -13.93 18.79
C ASP A 103 -17.65 -13.17 19.14
N SER A 104 -18.78 -13.70 18.66
CA SER A 104 -20.12 -13.13 18.82
C SER A 104 -20.76 -13.64 20.10
N GLY A 105 -21.18 -12.75 21.00
CA GLY A 105 -21.96 -13.10 22.21
C GLY A 105 -22.94 -11.97 22.61
N PRO A 106 -24.14 -12.30 23.17
CA PRO A 106 -25.32 -11.46 23.03
C PRO A 106 -25.58 -10.45 24.17
N MET A 107 -26.44 -9.50 23.81
CA MET A 107 -27.02 -8.38 24.56
C MET A 107 -27.19 -8.57 26.07
N ARG A 108 -26.87 -7.49 26.81
CA ARG A 108 -27.53 -7.16 28.07
C ARG A 108 -27.96 -5.69 28.03
N ASP A 109 -29.28 -5.50 28.01
CA ASP A 109 -29.92 -4.22 28.29
C ASP A 109 -29.63 -3.81 29.73
N ALA A 110 -29.05 -2.62 29.90
CA ALA A 110 -29.06 -1.90 31.15
C ALA A 110 -29.71 -0.54 30.91
N SER A 111 -31.00 -0.46 31.25
CA SER A 111 -31.66 0.82 31.52
C SER A 111 -31.02 1.44 32.75
N SER A 112 -30.51 2.66 32.61
CA SER A 112 -30.13 3.51 33.73
C SER A 112 -30.68 4.92 33.53
N SER A 113 -31.51 5.30 34.48
CA SER A 113 -32.08 6.61 34.72
C SER A 113 -31.03 7.71 34.90
N SER A 114 -31.25 8.91 34.35
CA SER A 114 -30.98 10.18 35.07
C SER A 114 -31.42 11.44 34.32
N SER A 115 -31.99 12.35 35.11
CA SER A 115 -32.01 13.83 34.99
C SER A 115 -32.43 14.47 33.67
N VAL A 116 -33.57 15.17 33.71
CA VAL A 116 -34.04 16.08 32.67
C VAL A 116 -33.12 17.31 32.64
N GLU A 117 -32.02 17.22 31.90
CA GLU A 117 -31.38 18.40 31.31
C GLU A 117 -32.33 19.02 30.26
N PRO A 118 -32.32 20.36 30.09
CA PRO A 118 -33.06 20.97 29.00
C PRO A 118 -32.61 20.36 27.66
N PRO A 119 -33.53 20.13 26.71
CA PRO A 119 -33.22 19.44 25.47
C PRO A 119 -32.14 20.19 24.70
N ARG A 120 -30.92 19.64 24.71
CA ARG A 120 -29.80 20.17 23.93
C ARG A 120 -30.12 19.99 22.44
N LYS A 121 -29.97 21.06 21.65
CA LYS A 121 -30.08 20.99 20.19
C LYS A 121 -29.12 19.91 19.69
N LYS A 122 -29.61 18.96 18.89
CA LYS A 122 -28.77 17.93 18.26
C LYS A 122 -28.43 18.34 16.83
N ALA A 123 -27.23 18.00 16.39
CA ALA A 123 -26.77 18.18 15.01
C ALA A 123 -26.18 16.86 14.47
N LYS A 124 -26.17 16.69 13.14
CA LYS A 124 -25.63 15.50 12.47
C LYS A 124 -24.14 15.64 12.22
N MET A 125 -23.37 14.58 12.47
CA MET A 125 -21.92 14.55 12.23
C MET A 125 -21.59 14.71 10.74
N SER A 126 -22.36 14.05 9.85
CA SER A 126 -22.26 14.16 8.39
C SER A 126 -22.44 15.55 7.80
N LEU A 127 -23.07 16.45 8.54
CA LEU A 127 -23.25 17.83 8.08
C LEU A 127 -22.12 18.76 8.50
N PHE A 128 -21.31 18.44 9.51
CA PHE A 128 -20.36 19.41 10.09
C PHE A 128 -18.94 18.89 10.26
N ILE A 129 -18.75 17.58 10.48
CA ILE A 129 -17.46 17.00 10.85
C ILE A 129 -16.98 15.98 9.83
N ASP A 130 -17.80 14.99 9.49
CA ASP A 130 -17.35 13.81 8.74
C ASP A 130 -18.48 13.24 7.88
N ALA A 131 -18.35 13.34 6.55
CA ALA A 131 -19.41 13.01 5.60
C ALA A 131 -19.96 11.58 5.73
N VAL A 132 -19.15 10.64 6.22
CA VAL A 132 -19.54 9.23 6.32
C VAL A 132 -20.13 8.88 7.70
N ASP A 133 -20.09 9.81 8.64
CA ASP A 133 -20.58 9.61 10.01
C ASP A 133 -22.05 10.07 10.14
N GLU A 134 -22.99 9.13 10.14
CA GLU A 134 -24.42 9.40 10.27
C GLU A 134 -24.88 9.59 11.73
N SER A 135 -23.96 9.59 12.69
CA SER A 135 -24.29 9.85 14.09
C SER A 135 -24.70 11.31 14.34
N SER A 136 -25.21 11.57 15.55
CA SER A 136 -25.59 12.91 15.98
C SER A 136 -24.89 13.29 17.29
N PHE A 137 -24.54 14.55 17.43
CA PHE A 137 -23.92 15.10 18.63
C PHE A 137 -24.79 16.21 19.25
N ALA A 138 -24.60 16.45 20.55
CA ALA A 138 -25.22 17.55 21.27
C ALA A 138 -24.47 18.86 20.98
N VAL A 139 -25.19 19.90 20.58
CA VAL A 139 -24.62 21.23 20.37
C VAL A 139 -24.42 21.89 21.75
N VAL A 140 -23.21 22.41 21.94
CA VAL A 140 -22.79 23.11 23.14
C VAL A 140 -23.62 24.40 23.33
N PRO A 141 -23.95 24.81 24.57
CA PRO A 141 -24.62 26.08 24.80
C PRO A 141 -23.82 27.28 24.24
N PRO A 142 -24.48 28.30 23.66
CA PRO A 142 -23.79 29.48 23.14
C PRO A 142 -22.86 30.16 24.16
N GLN A 143 -23.26 30.19 25.44
CA GLN A 143 -22.44 30.80 26.50
C GLN A 143 -21.10 30.08 26.71
N THR A 144 -21.10 28.75 26.59
CA THR A 144 -19.87 27.95 26.69
C THR A 144 -18.98 28.19 25.48
N TYR A 145 -19.56 28.29 24.28
CA TYR A 145 -18.82 28.66 23.07
C TYR A 145 -18.18 30.05 23.18
N ASP A 146 -18.93 31.06 23.61
CA ASP A 146 -18.42 32.42 23.79
C ASP A 146 -17.28 32.47 24.83
N SER A 147 -17.37 31.63 25.87
CA SER A 147 -16.31 31.47 26.87
C SER A 147 -15.03 30.86 26.27
N LEU A 148 -15.17 29.82 25.43
CA LEU A 148 -14.04 29.19 24.74
C LEU A 148 -13.39 30.16 23.74
N VAL A 149 -14.19 30.91 22.98
CA VAL A 149 -13.70 31.94 22.06
C VAL A 149 -12.96 33.04 22.82
N SER A 150 -13.52 33.51 23.95
CA SER A 150 -12.89 34.53 24.77
C SER A 150 -11.56 34.06 25.36
N ALA A 151 -11.48 32.82 25.83
CA ALA A 151 -10.24 32.22 26.34
C ALA A 151 -9.20 32.07 25.22
N PHE A 152 -9.63 31.65 24.03
CA PHE A 152 -8.77 31.53 22.86
C PHE A 152 -8.19 32.89 22.43
N ARG A 153 -9.05 33.91 22.26
CA ARG A 153 -8.62 35.28 21.92
C ARG A 153 -7.65 35.86 22.93
N LYS A 154 -7.87 35.61 24.22
CA LYS A 154 -6.96 36.03 25.29
C LYS A 154 -5.58 35.38 25.18
N ARG A 155 -5.48 34.13 24.71
CA ARG A 155 -4.23 33.37 24.63
C ARG A 155 -3.47 33.60 23.32
N TYR A 156 -4.18 33.71 22.19
CA TYR A 156 -3.58 33.72 20.85
C TYR A 156 -3.73 35.07 20.11
N GLY A 157 -4.43 36.04 20.70
CA GLY A 157 -4.74 37.31 20.07
C GLY A 157 -6.09 37.30 19.35
N ASP A 158 -6.46 38.45 18.81
CA ASP A 158 -7.71 38.57 18.07
C ASP A 158 -7.59 37.90 16.68
N VAL A 159 -8.66 37.22 16.30
CA VAL A 159 -8.76 36.40 15.08
C VAL A 159 -10.12 36.70 14.45
N GLU A 160 -10.14 36.81 13.12
CA GLU A 160 -11.38 37.06 12.39
C GLU A 160 -12.40 35.95 12.64
N ASP A 161 -13.68 36.32 12.79
CA ASP A 161 -14.76 35.34 13.08
C ASP A 161 -14.89 34.26 12.00
N VAL A 162 -14.42 34.53 10.79
CA VAL A 162 -14.41 33.58 9.66
C VAL A 162 -13.40 32.44 9.88
N GLU A 163 -12.33 32.66 10.62
CA GLU A 163 -11.30 31.66 10.93
C GLU A 163 -11.64 30.84 12.18
N LEU A 164 -12.71 31.19 12.90
CA LEU A 164 -13.18 30.47 14.07
C LEU A 164 -14.19 29.37 13.69
N PRO A 165 -14.10 28.16 14.26
CA PRO A 165 -15.06 27.09 13.99
C PRO A 165 -16.45 27.52 14.45
N THR A 166 -17.50 27.24 13.66
CA THR A 166 -18.85 27.55 14.10
C THR A 166 -19.23 26.77 15.35
N LEU A 167 -20.27 27.21 16.07
CA LEU A 167 -20.80 26.51 17.24
C LEU A 167 -21.00 25.01 16.99
N GLU A 168 -21.66 24.65 15.88
CA GLU A 168 -21.87 23.24 15.51
C GLU A 168 -20.57 22.49 15.19
N GLN A 169 -19.60 23.13 14.52
CA GLN A 169 -18.30 22.52 14.22
C GLN A 169 -17.49 22.26 15.49
N LEU A 170 -17.36 23.26 16.38
CA LEU A 170 -16.64 23.09 17.64
C LEU A 170 -17.30 22.02 18.52
N SER A 171 -18.64 22.02 18.58
CA SER A 171 -19.40 21.01 19.35
C SER A 171 -19.17 19.59 18.84
N GLY A 172 -19.10 19.39 17.52
CA GLY A 172 -18.86 18.07 16.94
C GLY A 172 -17.44 17.57 17.20
N VAL A 173 -16.43 18.44 17.10
CA VAL A 173 -15.04 18.09 17.48
C VAL A 173 -14.95 17.77 18.97
N GLN A 174 -15.60 18.58 19.81
CA GLN A 174 -15.63 18.35 21.26
C GLN A 174 -16.27 17.01 21.60
N ALA A 175 -17.36 16.62 20.94
CA ALA A 175 -18.00 15.33 21.14
C ALA A 175 -17.02 14.17 20.90
N ARG A 176 -16.27 14.19 19.78
CA ARG A 176 -15.25 13.16 19.49
C ARG A 176 -14.15 13.13 20.56
N VAL A 177 -13.66 14.29 20.97
CA VAL A 177 -12.62 14.39 22.00
C VAL A 177 -13.10 13.82 23.34
N LEU A 178 -14.32 14.17 23.77
CA LEU A 178 -14.89 13.70 25.04
C LEU A 178 -15.16 12.19 25.04
N GLU A 179 -15.45 11.61 23.87
CA GLU A 179 -15.57 10.16 23.69
C GLU A 179 -14.21 9.44 23.62
N GLY A 180 -13.09 10.16 23.76
CA GLY A 180 -11.74 9.62 23.60
C GLY A 180 -11.39 9.24 22.16
N SER A 181 -12.25 9.59 21.20
CA SER A 181 -12.05 9.31 19.79
C SER A 181 -11.09 10.30 19.15
N CYS A 182 -10.49 9.90 18.03
CA CYS A 182 -9.66 10.80 17.24
C CYS A 182 -10.47 12.02 16.80
N PRO A 183 -9.95 13.25 16.99
CA PRO A 183 -10.62 14.47 16.56
C PRO A 183 -10.46 14.66 15.05
N TYR A 184 -10.80 13.63 14.26
CA TYR A 184 -10.77 13.69 12.80
C TYR A 184 -11.92 14.57 12.30
N CYS A 185 -11.64 15.34 11.25
CA CYS A 185 -12.63 16.09 10.48
C CYS A 185 -12.35 15.88 8.99
N ASP A 186 -13.37 15.57 8.19
CA ASP A 186 -13.29 15.55 6.73
C ASP A 186 -13.28 16.99 6.20
N PHE A 187 -12.19 17.43 5.59
CA PHE A 187 -12.05 18.80 5.08
C PHE A 187 -12.88 19.09 3.82
N SER A 188 -13.58 18.09 3.28
CA SER A 188 -14.65 18.30 2.29
C SER A 188 -15.95 18.83 2.95
N VAL A 189 -16.11 18.61 4.26
CA VAL A 189 -17.27 19.03 5.07
C VAL A 189 -16.91 20.16 6.03
N PHE A 190 -15.79 20.00 6.74
CA PHE A 190 -15.29 20.91 7.76
C PHE A 190 -14.54 22.07 7.11
N THR A 191 -15.27 23.12 6.74
CA THR A 191 -14.73 24.28 6.03
C THR A 191 -15.17 25.59 6.68
N VAL A 192 -14.50 26.68 6.32
CA VAL A 192 -14.70 28.05 6.83
C VAL A 192 -16.12 28.60 6.62
N ALA A 193 -16.80 28.19 5.54
CA ALA A 193 -18.13 28.67 5.20
C ALA A 193 -19.15 27.51 5.15
N PRO A 194 -19.46 26.86 6.28
CA PRO A 194 -20.26 25.64 6.29
C PRO A 194 -21.70 25.89 5.84
N ARG A 195 -22.27 27.08 6.13
CA ARG A 195 -23.63 27.46 5.67
C ARG A 195 -23.71 27.59 4.16
N GLU A 196 -22.71 28.20 3.53
CA GLU A 196 -22.68 28.38 2.09
C GLU A 196 -22.46 27.04 1.37
N ARG A 197 -21.57 26.19 1.91
CA ARG A 197 -21.45 24.80 1.46
C ARG A 197 -22.79 24.07 1.53
N LEU A 198 -23.51 24.14 2.66
CA LEU A 198 -24.81 23.48 2.83
C LEU A 198 -25.88 24.03 1.87
N ARG A 199 -25.88 25.34 1.58
CA ARG A 199 -26.75 25.92 0.55
C ARG A 199 -26.41 25.38 -0.83
N ARG A 200 -25.13 25.33 -1.20
CA ARG A 200 -24.66 24.76 -2.46
C ARG A 200 -25.07 23.29 -2.59
N LEU A 201 -24.92 22.51 -1.52
CA LEU A 201 -25.32 21.10 -1.46
C LEU A 201 -26.83 20.92 -1.63
N LYS A 202 -27.65 21.84 -1.10
CA LYS A 202 -29.10 21.85 -1.30
C LYS A 202 -29.53 22.37 -2.68
N ALA A 203 -28.74 23.26 -3.28
CA ALA A 203 -28.98 23.86 -4.58
C ALA A 203 -28.50 22.99 -5.76
N GLN A 204 -27.66 21.98 -5.49
CA GLN A 204 -27.26 21.00 -6.50
C GLN A 204 -28.48 20.31 -7.10
N GLY A 205 -28.55 20.32 -8.44
CA GLY A 205 -29.63 19.77 -9.22
C GLY A 205 -29.69 18.24 -9.19
N TRP A 206 -30.78 17.71 -9.72
CA TRP A 206 -30.94 16.29 -9.98
C TRP A 206 -30.17 15.92 -11.27
N SER A 207 -29.36 14.87 -11.23
CA SER A 207 -28.89 14.13 -12.41
C SER A 207 -29.73 12.88 -12.58
N PHE A 208 -29.92 12.40 -13.80
CA PHE A 208 -30.48 11.08 -14.02
C PHE A 208 -29.35 10.05 -14.13
N ASN A 209 -29.47 8.93 -13.44
CA ASN A 209 -28.55 7.79 -13.59
C ASN A 209 -28.78 7.09 -14.95
N GLN A 210 -27.95 6.10 -15.31
CA GLN A 210 -28.11 5.33 -16.56
C GLN A 210 -29.44 4.57 -16.64
N GLU A 211 -30.12 4.39 -15.51
CA GLU A 211 -31.42 3.72 -15.37
C GLU A 211 -32.59 4.72 -15.42
N GLY A 212 -32.32 6.02 -15.58
CA GLY A 212 -33.33 7.08 -15.67
C GLY A 212 -33.90 7.55 -14.32
N GLU A 213 -33.33 7.13 -13.20
CA GLU A 213 -33.70 7.60 -11.87
C GLU A 213 -33.00 8.92 -11.55
N ALA A 214 -33.77 9.88 -11.02
CA ALA A 214 -33.25 11.16 -10.58
C ALA A 214 -32.45 10.98 -9.28
N GLN A 215 -31.14 11.15 -9.35
CA GLN A 215 -30.22 11.21 -8.21
C GLN A 215 -29.75 12.65 -8.00
N ARG A 216 -29.77 13.14 -6.75
CA ARG A 216 -29.13 14.42 -6.42
C ARG A 216 -27.61 14.28 -6.58
N VAL A 217 -26.97 15.15 -7.37
CA VAL A 217 -25.51 15.17 -7.54
C VAL A 217 -24.87 15.84 -6.33
N GLY A 218 -24.80 15.13 -5.22
CA GLY A 218 -24.04 15.53 -4.04
C GLY A 218 -22.63 14.97 -4.08
N SER A 219 -21.80 15.34 -5.06
CA SER A 219 -20.38 14.98 -4.97
C SER A 219 -19.67 15.98 -4.07
N LEU A 220 -19.31 15.54 -2.87
CA LEU A 220 -18.26 16.21 -2.12
C LEU A 220 -16.99 16.11 -2.96
N ARG A 221 -16.46 17.26 -3.37
CA ARG A 221 -15.20 17.29 -4.09
C ARG A 221 -14.06 17.37 -3.09
N ILE A 222 -12.96 16.78 -3.50
CA ILE A 222 -11.69 16.91 -2.78
C ILE A 222 -11.31 18.40 -2.74
N PRO A 223 -10.97 18.94 -1.56
CA PRO A 223 -10.56 20.33 -1.43
C PRO A 223 -9.28 20.55 -2.23
N THR A 224 -9.08 21.75 -2.76
CA THR A 224 -7.77 22.18 -3.26
C THR A 224 -6.81 22.39 -2.10
N PHE A 225 -5.51 22.48 -2.36
CA PHE A 225 -4.54 22.76 -1.29
C PHE A 225 -4.83 24.07 -0.53
N ALA A 226 -5.27 25.12 -1.23
CA ALA A 226 -5.65 26.38 -0.59
C ALA A 226 -6.86 26.20 0.34
N GLU A 227 -7.87 25.43 -0.09
CA GLU A 227 -9.03 25.13 0.75
C GLU A 227 -8.68 24.21 1.92
N TRP A 228 -7.75 23.28 1.71
CA TRP A 228 -7.19 22.46 2.78
C TRP A 228 -6.46 23.31 3.81
N LEU A 229 -5.66 24.30 3.39
CA LEU A 229 -4.98 25.21 4.32
C LEU A 229 -5.98 25.95 5.20
N SER A 230 -7.01 26.56 4.61
CA SER A 230 -8.05 27.26 5.36
C SER A 230 -8.82 26.32 6.29
N SER A 231 -9.12 25.10 5.84
CA SER A 231 -9.82 24.10 6.65
C SER A 231 -8.94 23.58 7.79
N PHE A 232 -7.64 23.42 7.56
CA PHE A 232 -6.67 23.00 8.56
C PHE A 232 -6.42 24.09 9.60
N GLU A 233 -6.43 25.37 9.23
CA GLU A 233 -6.37 26.49 10.17
C GLU A 233 -7.61 26.56 11.05
N LEU A 234 -8.81 26.46 10.46
CA LEU A 234 -10.07 26.36 11.20
C LEU A 234 -10.07 25.18 12.17
N PHE A 235 -9.59 24.03 11.70
CA PHE A 235 -9.46 22.81 12.50
C PHE A 235 -8.45 22.99 13.64
N SER A 236 -7.32 23.64 13.35
CA SER A 236 -6.31 23.96 14.35
C SER A 236 -6.88 24.85 15.44
N ASN A 237 -7.63 25.89 15.08
CA ASN A 237 -8.31 26.76 16.04
C ASN A 237 -9.29 25.96 16.92
N ALA A 238 -10.04 25.02 16.35
CA ALA A 238 -10.90 24.13 17.14
C ALA A 238 -10.12 23.29 18.17
N LEU A 239 -8.99 22.68 17.77
CA LEU A 239 -8.16 21.90 18.69
C LEU A 239 -7.49 22.75 19.77
N LEU A 240 -7.09 23.98 19.44
CA LEU A 240 -6.52 24.95 20.38
C LEU A 240 -7.56 25.44 21.38
N MET A 241 -8.79 25.72 20.92
CA MET A 241 -9.92 26.08 21.78
C MET A 241 -10.28 24.96 22.77
N LEU A 242 -10.13 23.70 22.37
CA LEU A 242 -10.36 22.52 23.21
C LEU A 242 -9.12 22.10 24.02
N GLU A 243 -8.00 22.80 23.89
CA GLU A 243 -6.75 22.54 24.60
C GLU A 243 -6.17 21.12 24.38
N VAL A 244 -6.49 20.48 23.27
CA VAL A 244 -6.02 19.11 22.96
C VAL A 244 -4.75 19.06 22.11
N ALA A 245 -4.29 20.22 21.63
CA ALA A 245 -3.06 20.39 20.88
C ALA A 245 -2.43 21.75 21.14
N THR A 246 -1.15 21.92 20.83
CA THR A 246 -0.48 23.22 20.87
C THR A 246 -0.30 23.79 19.46
N SER A 247 -0.15 25.13 19.36
CA SER A 247 0.06 25.80 18.07
C SER A 247 1.35 25.32 17.38
N ALA A 248 2.39 25.01 18.17
CA ALA A 248 3.66 24.50 17.66
C ALA A 248 3.50 23.10 17.02
N ASP A 249 2.70 22.22 17.64
CA ASP A 249 2.46 20.86 17.13
C ASP A 249 1.76 20.89 15.77
N LEU A 250 0.68 21.67 15.69
CA LEU A 250 -0.13 21.79 14.48
C LEU A 250 0.63 22.51 13.36
N LYS A 251 1.48 23.50 13.71
CA LYS A 251 2.35 24.16 12.74
C LYS A 251 3.33 23.18 12.08
N LYS A 252 3.92 22.25 12.84
CA LYS A 252 4.81 21.21 12.28
C LYS A 252 4.07 20.34 11.27
N TYR A 253 2.85 19.91 11.59
CA TYR A 253 2.05 19.10 10.68
C TYR A 253 1.65 19.87 9.41
N LYS A 254 1.22 21.13 9.56
CA LYS A 254 0.95 22.02 8.42
C LYS A 254 2.16 22.15 7.50
N GLN A 255 3.35 22.37 8.08
CA GLN A 255 4.61 22.52 7.34
C GLN A 255 4.98 21.26 6.57
N LEU A 256 4.76 20.07 7.15
CA LEU A 256 4.99 18.80 6.46
C LEU A 256 4.14 18.68 5.19
N VAL A 257 2.81 18.84 5.32
CA VAL A 257 1.90 18.70 4.17
C VAL A 257 2.15 19.80 3.13
N SER A 258 2.47 21.01 3.58
CA SER A 258 2.85 22.11 2.68
C SER A 258 4.15 21.81 1.94
N GLY A 259 5.16 21.25 2.62
CA GLY A 259 6.41 20.80 1.99
C GLY A 259 6.20 19.69 0.95
N LEU A 260 5.28 18.75 1.22
CA LEU A 260 4.88 17.73 0.25
C LEU A 260 4.21 18.37 -0.97
N GLN A 261 3.30 19.33 -0.77
CA GLN A 261 2.65 20.04 -1.88
C GLN A 261 3.63 20.87 -2.70
N ASP A 262 4.60 21.54 -2.07
CA ASP A 262 5.64 22.28 -2.78
C ASP A 262 6.52 21.36 -3.64
N THR A 263 6.79 20.14 -3.14
CA THR A 263 7.59 19.12 -3.83
C THR A 263 6.81 18.43 -4.96
N TYR A 264 5.51 18.17 -4.76
CA TYR A 264 4.66 17.40 -5.67
C TYR A 264 3.38 18.15 -6.08
N LYS A 265 3.54 19.37 -6.60
CA LYS A 265 2.44 20.30 -6.93
C LYS A 265 1.28 19.69 -7.73
N ASP A 266 1.60 18.83 -8.69
CA ASP A 266 0.62 18.22 -9.60
C ASP A 266 -0.09 16.99 -9.02
N PHE A 267 0.32 16.54 -7.83
CA PHE A 267 -0.14 15.30 -7.21
C PHE A 267 -0.87 15.55 -5.88
N TRP A 268 -1.54 16.70 -5.78
CA TRP A 268 -2.30 17.07 -4.59
C TRP A 268 -3.30 16.00 -4.17
N LEU A 269 -3.94 15.31 -5.12
CA LEU A 269 -4.88 14.23 -4.82
C LEU A 269 -4.25 13.11 -3.99
N GLN A 270 -3.02 12.71 -4.34
CA GLN A 270 -2.29 11.67 -3.62
C GLN A 270 -1.84 12.15 -2.24
N ILE A 271 -1.38 13.40 -2.14
CA ILE A 271 -1.02 14.03 -0.86
C ILE A 271 -2.24 14.11 0.05
N TYR A 272 -3.37 14.63 -0.45
CA TYR A 272 -4.62 14.74 0.31
C TYR A 272 -5.11 13.37 0.77
N SER A 273 -5.10 12.35 -0.09
CA SER A 273 -5.50 11.00 0.29
C SER A 273 -4.60 10.41 1.40
N ALA A 274 -3.30 10.71 1.37
CA ALA A 274 -2.38 10.30 2.42
C ALA A 274 -2.57 11.12 3.72
N ASP A 275 -2.77 12.44 3.63
CA ASP A 275 -3.11 13.27 4.79
C ASP A 275 -4.41 12.80 5.46
N ASP A 276 -5.44 12.57 4.66
CA ASP A 276 -6.76 12.18 5.15
C ASP A 276 -6.72 10.83 5.87
N PHE A 277 -6.03 9.84 5.28
CA PHE A 277 -5.80 8.54 5.93
C PHE A 277 -4.91 8.67 7.18
N MET A 278 -3.95 9.59 7.18
CA MET A 278 -3.12 9.87 8.36
C MET A 278 -4.01 10.36 9.49
N ARG A 279 -4.82 11.40 9.26
CA ARG A 279 -5.67 12.02 10.29
C ARG A 279 -6.80 11.09 10.78
N SER A 280 -7.38 10.28 9.90
CA SER A 280 -8.51 9.41 10.24
C SER A 280 -8.09 8.06 10.85
N VAL A 281 -7.12 7.37 10.26
CA VAL A 281 -6.80 5.96 10.59
C VAL A 281 -5.47 5.81 11.32
N ARG A 282 -4.43 6.54 10.93
CA ARG A 282 -3.09 6.34 11.50
C ARG A 282 -2.88 7.14 12.78
N LEU A 283 -3.39 8.37 12.85
CA LEU A 283 -3.25 9.27 14.00
C LEU A 283 -3.67 8.66 15.34
N PRO A 284 -4.80 7.92 15.45
CA PRO A 284 -5.17 7.24 16.70
C PRO A 284 -4.10 6.26 17.21
N ARG A 285 -3.26 5.69 16.34
CA ARG A 285 -2.22 4.73 16.74
C ARG A 285 -1.10 5.36 17.54
N TYR A 286 -0.89 6.67 17.42
CA TYR A 286 0.11 7.39 18.23
C TYR A 286 -0.44 7.78 19.60
N LYS A 287 -1.74 7.63 19.83
CA LYS A 287 -2.38 7.84 21.14
C LYS A 287 -2.17 6.61 22.02
N THR A 288 -0.96 6.46 22.55
CA THR A 288 -0.57 5.27 23.36
C THR A 288 -1.17 5.27 24.77
N SER A 289 -1.49 6.44 25.30
CA SER A 289 -2.18 6.62 26.59
C SER A 289 -3.03 7.89 26.56
N ASP A 290 -3.91 8.06 27.55
CA ASP A 290 -4.73 9.27 27.69
C ASP A 290 -3.90 10.53 27.95
N GLU A 291 -2.70 10.39 28.53
CA GLU A 291 -1.77 11.49 28.82
C GLU A 291 -1.15 12.10 27.56
N VAL A 292 -1.00 11.33 26.49
CA VAL A 292 -0.44 11.82 25.22
C VAL A 292 -1.45 12.76 24.56
N SER A 293 -1.13 14.04 24.38
CA SER A 293 -2.05 14.97 23.71
C SER A 293 -2.26 14.61 22.23
N TRP A 294 -3.39 15.02 21.66
CA TRP A 294 -3.60 14.89 20.21
C TRP A 294 -2.56 15.68 19.42
N GLY A 295 -2.11 16.84 19.94
CA GLY A 295 -0.97 17.58 19.39
C GLY A 295 0.31 16.73 19.28
N ALA A 296 0.67 15.98 20.34
CA ALA A 296 1.82 15.08 20.29
C ALA A 296 1.65 13.96 19.25
N CYS A 297 0.43 13.46 19.06
CA CYS A 297 0.12 12.50 18.00
C CYS A 297 0.37 13.08 16.60
N PHE A 298 0.02 14.36 16.36
CA PHE A 298 0.33 15.05 15.10
C PHE A 298 1.84 15.22 14.88
N VAL A 299 2.60 15.49 15.93
CA VAL A 299 4.07 15.56 15.84
C VAL A 299 4.67 14.19 15.52
N ALA A 300 4.18 13.12 16.17
CA ALA A 300 4.58 11.75 15.87
C ALA A 300 4.26 11.37 14.42
N ALA A 301 3.10 11.78 13.91
CA ALA A 301 2.73 11.61 12.51
C ALA A 301 3.69 12.31 11.55
N CYS A 302 4.31 13.43 11.93
CA CYS A 302 5.28 14.12 11.08
C CYS A 302 6.59 13.36 10.90
N VAL A 303 7.02 12.61 11.92
CA VAL A 303 8.28 11.87 11.90
C VAL A 303 8.11 10.44 11.37
N ASP A 304 6.90 10.04 11.01
CA ASP A 304 6.63 8.76 10.36
C ASP A 304 6.99 8.80 8.87
N LEU A 305 8.29 8.88 8.61
CA LEU A 305 8.84 8.98 7.26
C LEU A 305 8.48 7.75 6.42
N ALA A 306 8.37 6.57 7.04
CA ALA A 306 7.98 5.34 6.36
C ALA A 306 6.57 5.45 5.77
N TYR A 307 5.62 6.06 6.50
CA TYR A 307 4.28 6.31 5.99
C TYR A 307 4.27 7.26 4.79
N TRP A 308 4.89 8.42 4.93
CA TRP A 308 4.86 9.45 3.90
C TRP A 308 5.60 8.98 2.65
N ALA A 309 6.72 8.27 2.82
CA ALA A 309 7.40 7.60 1.72
C ALA A 309 6.47 6.60 1.02
N ASP A 310 5.76 5.75 1.76
CA ASP A 310 4.92 4.71 1.17
C ASP A 310 3.67 5.26 0.46
N ARG A 311 2.96 6.19 1.10
CA ARG A 311 1.67 6.70 0.62
C ARG A 311 1.78 7.87 -0.35
N VAL A 312 2.85 8.66 -0.27
CA VAL A 312 3.06 9.85 -1.11
C VAL A 312 4.18 9.58 -2.11
N ASP A 313 5.41 9.45 -1.65
CA ASP A 313 6.58 9.41 -2.53
C ASP A 313 6.48 8.23 -3.51
N ARG A 314 6.33 7.00 -3.00
CA ARG A 314 6.25 5.78 -3.83
C ARG A 314 5.09 5.82 -4.82
N VAL A 315 3.93 6.28 -4.38
CA VAL A 315 2.74 6.38 -5.25
C VAL A 315 2.98 7.37 -6.37
N ILE A 316 3.50 8.56 -6.05
CA ILE A 316 3.77 9.61 -7.03
C ILE A 316 4.87 9.19 -8.01
N PHE A 317 5.93 8.54 -7.55
CA PHE A 317 6.97 8.00 -8.43
C PHE A 317 6.41 6.96 -9.41
N LYS A 318 5.53 6.06 -8.95
CA LYS A 318 4.84 5.09 -9.83
C LYS A 318 3.95 5.78 -10.85
N LEU A 319 3.20 6.81 -10.45
CA LEU A 319 2.34 7.57 -11.37
C LEU A 319 3.15 8.34 -12.41
N ARG A 320 4.28 8.96 -12.02
CA ARG A 320 5.21 9.61 -12.94
C ARG A 320 5.80 8.63 -13.94
N ALA A 321 6.21 7.44 -13.49
CA ALA A 321 6.73 6.40 -14.36
C ALA A 321 5.67 5.91 -15.37
N ALA A 322 4.43 5.70 -14.91
CA ALA A 322 3.32 5.32 -15.78
C ALA A 322 2.93 6.44 -16.78
N GLY A 323 3.01 7.70 -16.37
CA GLY A 323 2.79 8.87 -17.23
C GLY A 323 3.87 9.00 -18.31
N ALA A 324 5.14 8.74 -17.98
CA ALA A 324 6.26 8.79 -18.92
C ALA A 324 6.16 7.73 -20.04
N THR A 325 5.53 6.58 -19.77
CA THR A 325 5.29 5.54 -20.79
C THR A 325 4.19 5.88 -21.80
N SER A 326 3.56 7.06 -21.71
CA SER A 326 2.42 7.45 -22.58
C SER A 326 2.73 8.49 -23.67
N SER A 327 4.01 8.82 -23.93
CA SER A 327 4.35 9.61 -25.12
C SER A 327 4.27 8.73 -26.40
N PRO A 328 3.40 9.04 -27.37
CA PRO A 328 3.37 8.32 -28.63
C PRO A 328 4.56 8.75 -29.48
N ALA A 329 5.41 7.79 -29.86
CA ALA A 329 6.34 7.99 -30.96
C ALA A 329 5.55 8.27 -32.27
N PRO A 330 6.06 9.12 -33.17
CA PRO A 330 5.36 9.43 -34.42
C PRO A 330 5.23 8.18 -35.29
N SER A 331 3.99 7.84 -35.61
CA SER A 331 3.60 6.72 -36.45
C SER A 331 4.11 6.89 -37.88
N SER A 332 5.09 6.07 -38.28
CA SER A 332 5.37 5.79 -39.68
C SER A 332 4.45 4.67 -40.16
N THR A 333 3.51 5.04 -41.00
CA THR A 333 2.60 4.20 -41.78
C THR A 333 3.38 3.16 -42.60
N GLN A 334 3.04 1.87 -42.48
CA GLN A 334 2.95 0.98 -43.65
C GLN A 334 2.20 -0.34 -43.37
N ALA A 335 1.08 -0.45 -44.09
CA ALA A 335 0.57 -1.58 -44.87
C ALA A 335 0.25 -2.94 -44.20
N SER A 336 -1.05 -3.24 -44.32
CA SER A 336 -1.77 -4.49 -44.11
C SER A 336 -1.25 -5.70 -44.90
N GLY A 337 -1.49 -6.90 -44.34
CA GLY A 337 -1.47 -8.17 -45.06
C GLY A 337 -1.71 -9.37 -44.14
N VAL A 338 -2.98 -9.79 -44.00
CA VAL A 338 -3.38 -11.13 -43.50
C VAL A 338 -3.62 -12.01 -44.75
N PRO A 339 -3.50 -13.36 -44.72
CA PRO A 339 -4.62 -14.20 -44.27
C PRO A 339 -4.26 -15.54 -43.59
N ALA A 340 -5.23 -16.05 -42.80
CA ALA A 340 -5.68 -17.45 -42.65
C ALA A 340 -4.66 -18.56 -42.22
N SER A 341 -4.96 -19.65 -41.51
CA SER A 341 -6.06 -20.26 -40.73
C SER A 341 -5.63 -21.73 -40.57
N THR A 342 -5.73 -22.41 -39.40
CA THR A 342 -6.20 -23.83 -39.30
C THR A 342 -6.20 -24.41 -37.87
N SER A 343 -7.38 -24.93 -37.50
CA SER A 343 -7.77 -26.07 -36.65
C SER A 343 -6.82 -26.81 -35.67
N THR A 344 -7.26 -26.81 -34.39
CA THR A 344 -7.48 -27.92 -33.39
C THR A 344 -7.13 -29.39 -33.76
N PRO A 345 -6.75 -30.29 -32.81
CA PRO A 345 -7.65 -30.76 -31.74
C PRO A 345 -7.07 -31.09 -30.35
N SER A 346 -8.00 -31.06 -29.40
CA SER A 346 -7.98 -31.51 -28.01
C SER A 346 -7.78 -33.02 -27.84
N THR A 347 -7.09 -33.43 -26.78
CA THR A 347 -7.31 -34.72 -26.11
C THR A 347 -7.56 -34.52 -24.61
N SER A 348 -8.69 -35.04 -24.18
CA SER A 348 -9.28 -34.98 -22.84
C SER A 348 -8.74 -36.07 -21.91
N LEU A 349 -8.50 -35.73 -20.64
CA LEU A 349 -8.49 -36.68 -19.52
C LEU A 349 -9.15 -36.06 -18.28
N SER A 350 -10.41 -36.44 -18.11
CA SER A 350 -11.17 -36.64 -16.87
C SER A 350 -10.89 -35.74 -15.65
N SER A 351 -11.82 -34.81 -15.41
CA SER A 351 -12.65 -34.72 -14.21
C SER A 351 -12.05 -35.22 -12.89
N GLY A 352 -11.14 -34.46 -12.29
CA GLY A 352 -10.71 -34.67 -10.91
C GLY A 352 -10.70 -33.34 -10.18
N LYS A 353 -11.56 -33.19 -9.16
CA LYS A 353 -11.57 -32.04 -8.23
C LYS A 353 -10.14 -31.54 -8.02
N LYS A 354 -9.87 -30.27 -8.32
CA LYS A 354 -8.54 -29.62 -8.21
C LYS A 354 -8.06 -29.67 -6.76
N ARG A 355 -7.48 -30.81 -6.35
CA ARG A 355 -6.79 -30.93 -5.07
C ARG A 355 -5.59 -29.98 -5.11
N GLN A 356 -5.58 -29.03 -4.18
CA GLN A 356 -4.53 -28.02 -4.05
C GLN A 356 -3.16 -28.68 -3.86
N ILE A 357 -2.11 -27.98 -4.29
CA ILE A 357 -0.72 -28.45 -4.17
C ILE A 357 -0.27 -28.25 -2.72
N CYS A 358 0.42 -29.25 -2.16
CA CYS A 358 0.96 -29.18 -0.83
C CYS A 358 2.25 -28.35 -0.81
N PHE A 359 2.20 -27.13 -0.27
CA PHE A 359 3.39 -26.27 -0.13
C PHE A 359 4.38 -26.77 0.94
N ALA A 360 3.94 -27.59 1.90
CA ALA A 360 4.82 -28.24 2.87
C ALA A 360 5.74 -29.30 2.21
N TYR A 361 5.26 -29.98 1.17
CA TYR A 361 6.08 -30.86 0.34
C TYR A 361 7.13 -30.08 -0.48
N GLN A 362 6.80 -28.86 -0.91
CA GLN A 362 7.74 -28.00 -1.63
C GLN A 362 8.89 -27.51 -0.74
N SER A 363 8.61 -27.26 0.54
CA SER A 363 9.62 -26.84 1.51
C SER A 363 10.38 -28.00 2.16
N GLY A 364 10.12 -29.25 1.74
CA GLY A 364 10.75 -30.45 2.28
C GLY A 364 10.34 -30.80 3.71
N ARG A 365 9.27 -30.16 4.21
CA ARG A 365 8.67 -30.45 5.53
C ARG A 365 7.75 -31.69 5.50
N HIS A 366 7.31 -32.11 4.32
CA HIS A 366 6.64 -33.40 4.11
C HIS A 366 7.50 -34.28 3.19
N GLY A 367 7.56 -35.57 3.50
CA GLY A 367 8.30 -36.58 2.74
C GLY A 367 7.44 -37.36 1.75
N ASP A 368 7.84 -38.61 1.55
CA ASP A 368 7.34 -39.60 0.59
C ASP A 368 5.92 -40.13 0.88
N GLY A 369 5.35 -39.85 2.05
CA GLY A 369 3.99 -40.21 2.42
C GLY A 369 2.88 -39.32 1.84
N ASP A 370 1.63 -39.78 1.95
CA ASP A 370 0.45 -39.01 1.58
C ASP A 370 0.31 -37.76 2.46
N CYS A 371 -0.15 -36.66 1.85
CA CYS A 371 -0.37 -35.43 2.60
C CYS A 371 -1.49 -35.63 3.64
N PRO A 372 -1.27 -35.34 4.94
CA PRO A 372 -2.31 -35.43 5.96
C PRO A 372 -3.51 -34.51 5.68
N ALA A 373 -3.32 -33.45 4.87
CA ALA A 373 -4.38 -32.55 4.41
C ALA A 373 -5.01 -32.97 3.05
N GLY A 374 -4.73 -34.17 2.54
CA GLY A 374 -5.26 -34.69 1.27
C GLY A 374 -4.80 -33.94 0.01
N ARG A 375 -3.76 -33.11 0.11
CA ARG A 375 -3.21 -32.28 -0.97
C ARG A 375 -2.23 -33.07 -1.84
N ARG A 376 -2.00 -32.62 -3.07
CA ARG A 376 -1.12 -33.33 -4.02
C ARG A 376 0.34 -32.94 -3.81
N HIS A 377 1.21 -33.95 -3.68
CA HIS A 377 2.66 -33.82 -3.68
C HIS A 377 3.15 -33.87 -5.14
N VAL A 378 3.51 -32.71 -5.69
CA VAL A 378 4.01 -32.58 -7.07
C VAL A 378 5.33 -31.84 -7.01
N CYS A 379 6.41 -32.41 -7.53
CA CYS A 379 7.71 -31.77 -7.53
C CYS A 379 7.73 -30.57 -8.50
N MET A 380 8.04 -29.36 -8.02
CA MET A 380 8.06 -28.18 -8.92
C MET A 380 9.33 -28.08 -9.77
N LYS A 381 10.41 -28.82 -9.45
CA LYS A 381 11.63 -28.85 -10.28
C LYS A 381 11.40 -29.62 -11.60
N CYS A 382 10.79 -30.80 -11.53
CA CYS A 382 10.59 -31.67 -12.68
C CYS A 382 9.13 -31.83 -13.12
N ARG A 383 8.19 -31.25 -12.37
CA ARG A 383 6.73 -31.31 -12.60
C ARG A 383 6.11 -32.71 -12.52
N ALA A 384 6.84 -33.71 -12.02
CA ALA A 384 6.33 -35.06 -11.79
C ALA A 384 5.84 -35.24 -10.34
N ALA A 385 4.87 -36.13 -10.15
CA ALA A 385 4.54 -36.65 -8.83
C ALA A 385 5.49 -37.84 -8.56
N HIS A 386 6.51 -37.62 -7.74
CA HIS A 386 7.39 -38.69 -7.25
C HIS A 386 7.56 -38.52 -5.73
N PRO A 387 7.57 -39.62 -4.96
CA PRO A 387 7.73 -39.56 -3.51
C PRO A 387 9.22 -39.34 -3.17
N LEU A 388 9.54 -38.20 -2.54
CA LEU A 388 10.90 -37.91 -2.07
C LEU A 388 10.92 -37.73 -0.55
N PRO A 389 11.93 -38.29 0.15
CA PRO A 389 12.01 -38.24 1.61
C PRO A 389 12.01 -36.82 2.19
N ARG A 390 12.61 -35.84 1.50
CA ARG A 390 12.56 -34.40 1.86
C ARG A 390 11.94 -33.54 0.78
N GLY A 391 10.92 -34.06 0.11
CA GLY A 391 10.17 -33.34 -0.91
C GLY A 391 11.04 -32.83 -2.06
N ASN A 392 10.74 -31.64 -2.60
CA ASN A 392 11.38 -31.12 -3.81
C ASN A 392 12.90 -30.77 -3.64
N ARG A 393 13.42 -30.74 -2.41
CA ARG A 393 14.85 -30.48 -2.17
C ARG A 393 15.73 -31.56 -2.78
N ASP A 394 15.33 -32.82 -2.61
CA ASP A 394 16.11 -33.99 -3.01
C ASP A 394 15.85 -34.43 -4.47
N CYS A 395 15.17 -33.61 -5.28
CA CYS A 395 14.91 -33.95 -6.69
C CYS A 395 16.19 -33.78 -7.53
N PRO A 396 16.74 -34.87 -8.11
CA PRO A 396 18.03 -34.84 -8.81
C PRO A 396 17.94 -34.34 -10.26
N ARG A 397 16.74 -34.03 -10.77
CA ARG A 397 16.54 -33.53 -12.15
C ARG A 397 16.59 -31.99 -12.18
N PRO A 398 17.53 -31.38 -12.92
CA PRO A 398 17.50 -29.95 -13.19
C PRO A 398 16.36 -29.57 -14.16
N ARG A 399 15.98 -28.29 -14.14
CA ARG A 399 14.86 -27.69 -14.88
C ARG A 399 14.94 -28.09 -16.37
N ALA A 400 13.89 -28.75 -16.88
CA ALA A 400 13.85 -29.25 -18.26
C ALA A 400 14.10 -28.12 -19.27
N SER A 401 15.24 -28.18 -19.97
CA SER A 401 15.55 -27.39 -21.16
C SER A 401 14.56 -27.75 -22.27
N GLN A 402 13.80 -26.78 -22.77
CA GLN A 402 13.05 -26.96 -24.01
C GLN A 402 14.03 -26.93 -25.19
N GLY A 403 14.12 -28.04 -25.92
CA GLY A 403 14.89 -28.16 -27.16
C GLY A 403 14.28 -27.34 -28.32
N GLY A 404 14.98 -27.15 -29.43
CA GLY A 404 16.10 -27.98 -29.85
C GLY A 404 17.04 -27.36 -30.88
N ALA A 405 18.22 -27.96 -30.92
CA ALA A 405 19.00 -28.10 -32.14
C ALA A 405 18.70 -29.50 -32.70
N THR A 406 18.54 -29.53 -34.01
CA THR A 406 18.30 -30.66 -34.88
C THR A 406 19.24 -31.83 -34.63
N SER A 407 18.67 -33.03 -34.61
CA SER A 407 19.38 -34.30 -34.71
C SER A 407 19.88 -34.53 -36.14
N ASP A 408 21.14 -34.92 -36.28
CA ASP A 408 21.57 -35.88 -37.30
C ASP A 408 22.44 -36.94 -36.59
N PRO A 409 22.22 -38.26 -36.81
CA PRO A 409 23.05 -39.32 -36.25
C PRO A 409 23.91 -39.97 -37.38
N PRO A 410 24.62 -41.07 -37.07
CA PRO A 410 26.00 -41.09 -36.62
C PRO A 410 26.95 -41.61 -37.72
N ASP A 411 28.25 -41.37 -37.60
CA ASP A 411 29.18 -42.28 -38.26
C ASP A 411 30.38 -42.65 -37.40
N THR A 412 30.51 -43.96 -37.27
CA THR A 412 31.55 -44.69 -36.59
C THR A 412 32.82 -44.70 -37.45
N SER A 413 33.99 -44.48 -36.85
CA SER A 413 35.10 -45.44 -36.83
C SER A 413 36.50 -44.82 -36.61
N LYS A 414 37.31 -45.59 -35.87
CA LYS A 414 38.80 -45.65 -35.83
C LYS A 414 39.50 -44.48 -35.13
N SER A 415 39.98 -44.66 -33.89
CA SER A 415 41.20 -45.41 -33.53
C SER A 415 42.44 -45.00 -34.32
N THR A 416 43.34 -44.21 -33.71
CA THR A 416 44.73 -44.62 -33.40
C THR A 416 45.53 -43.47 -32.77
N ALA A 417 46.03 -43.74 -31.57
CA ALA A 417 47.30 -43.35 -30.95
C ALA A 417 48.17 -42.24 -31.60
N ARG A 418 48.66 -41.30 -30.76
CA ARG A 418 50.08 -41.28 -30.34
C ARG A 418 50.36 -40.36 -29.16
N SER A 419 51.23 -40.86 -28.28
CA SER A 419 51.73 -40.30 -27.03
C SER A 419 52.75 -39.16 -27.16
N SER A 420 52.94 -38.49 -26.01
CA SER A 420 54.16 -37.83 -25.49
C SER A 420 54.56 -36.50 -26.16
N LYS A 421 55.00 -35.45 -25.45
CA LYS A 421 55.99 -35.42 -24.36
C LYS A 421 56.08 -33.99 -23.80
N ALA A 422 56.06 -33.79 -22.47
CA ALA A 422 56.64 -32.61 -21.80
C ALA A 422 56.77 -32.85 -20.28
N ALA A 423 57.99 -33.09 -19.80
CA ALA A 423 58.41 -32.89 -18.41
C ALA A 423 59.94 -32.93 -18.29
N GLY A 424 60.50 -32.02 -17.48
CA GLY A 424 61.89 -31.97 -16.98
C GLY A 424 62.78 -31.04 -17.81
N ALA A 425 63.26 -29.87 -17.36
CA ALA A 425 63.89 -29.52 -16.07
C ALA A 425 65.13 -30.38 -15.76
N ASN A 426 66.22 -30.16 -16.48
CA ASN A 426 67.50 -29.65 -15.97
C ASN A 426 68.44 -29.35 -17.15
#